data_AF-A0A1J1HB25-F1
#
_entry.id   AF-A0A1J1HB25-F1
#
_cell.length_a   1.000
_cell.length_b   1.000
_cell.length_c   1.000
_cell.angle_alpha   90.00
_cell.angle_beta   90.00
_cell.angle_gamma   90.00
#
_symmetry.space_group_name_H-M   'P 1'
#
loop_
_entity.id
_entity.type
_entity.pdbx_description
1 polymer ?
#
loop_
_entity_poly.entity_id
_entity_poly.type
_entity_poly.pdbx_seq_one_letter_code
_entity_poly.pdbx_strand_id
1 'polypeptide(L)'
;MKNFIIIYASIVRFRDKIPIFTYYIKTESELRVEIVRSLNLFFQSSSIGAFPDTFPFEHGIIYSIYNKNLTLIYIIITKKGEIPDKYAFSFLDECINKLENKIDYKNLHNLPKNNYSRTFKSFYQNLIKKYNAEYMNNFERLDKKIVRILSTIHKGIETSLKNKDNLSKLESRLNSLAINAKIVSFELL
;
A
#
# COMPACT_ATOMS: atom_id res chain seq x y z
N MET A 1 14.87 1.27 4.84
CA MET A 1 13.50 0.72 4.69
C MET A 1 13.01 0.97 3.27
N LYS A 2 12.15 0.08 2.74
CA LYS A 2 11.72 0.15 1.33
C LYS A 2 10.54 1.10 1.16
N ASN A 3 10.54 1.81 0.03
CA ASN A 3 9.46 2.71 -0.39
C ASN A 3 8.20 1.91 -0.76
N PHE A 4 7.03 2.54 -0.67
CA PHE A 4 5.82 2.14 -1.37
C PHE A 4 6.12 2.13 -2.87
N ILE A 5 6.30 0.92 -3.42
CA ILE A 5 6.68 0.67 -4.80
C ILE A 5 5.54 -0.04 -5.51
N ILE A 6 5.00 0.62 -6.52
CA ILE A 6 4.09 0.01 -7.49
C ILE A 6 4.92 -0.35 -8.72
N ILE A 7 5.00 -1.64 -9.02
CA ILE A 7 5.75 -2.15 -10.17
C ILE A 7 5.00 -1.89 -11.47
N TYR A 8 3.69 -2.13 -11.42
CA TYR A 8 2.78 -2.02 -12.54
C TYR A 8 1.43 -1.50 -12.03
N ALA A 9 0.78 -0.65 -12.81
CA ALA A 9 -0.60 -0.26 -12.60
C ALA A 9 -1.32 -0.16 -13.94
N SER A 10 -2.61 -0.48 -13.96
CA SER A 10 -3.41 -0.36 -15.17
C SER A 10 -4.88 -0.09 -14.85
N ILE A 11 -5.54 0.59 -15.78
CA ILE A 11 -7.00 0.71 -15.80
C ILE A 11 -7.45 0.00 -17.08
N VAL A 12 -8.25 -1.04 -16.92
CA VAL A 12 -8.58 -2.00 -17.97
C VAL A 12 -10.09 -2.07 -18.16
N ARG A 13 -10.52 -2.03 -19.42
CA ARG A 13 -11.94 -2.28 -19.75
C ARG A 13 -12.28 -3.73 -19.51
N PHE A 14 -13.32 -4.00 -18.72
CA PHE A 14 -13.68 -5.36 -18.35
C PHE A 14 -14.08 -6.23 -19.55
N ARG A 15 -14.77 -5.64 -20.54
CA ARG A 15 -15.38 -6.36 -21.67
C ARG A 15 -14.33 -6.95 -22.63
N ASP A 16 -13.34 -6.17 -23.01
CA ASP A 16 -12.35 -6.53 -24.05
C ASP A 16 -10.92 -6.63 -23.52
N LYS A 17 -10.74 -6.41 -22.20
CA LYS A 17 -9.45 -6.44 -21.51
C LYS A 17 -8.43 -5.45 -22.09
N ILE A 18 -8.89 -4.40 -22.78
CA ILE A 18 -8.00 -3.38 -23.32
C ILE A 18 -7.63 -2.37 -22.21
N PRO A 19 -6.34 -2.17 -21.93
CA PRO A 19 -5.92 -1.16 -20.97
C PRO A 19 -6.07 0.23 -21.59
N ILE A 20 -6.85 1.10 -20.95
CA ILE A 20 -6.96 2.53 -21.31
C ILE A 20 -5.84 3.36 -20.65
N PHE A 21 -5.17 2.78 -19.66
CA PHE A 21 -4.00 3.33 -19.00
C PHE A 21 -3.07 2.20 -18.54
N THR A 22 -1.77 2.43 -18.65
CA THR A 22 -0.73 1.57 -18.07
C THR A 22 0.40 2.42 -17.51
N TYR A 23 0.82 2.11 -16.29
CA TYR A 23 2.03 2.62 -15.65
C TYR A 23 2.91 1.43 -15.25
N TYR A 24 4.22 1.57 -15.42
CA TYR A 24 5.17 0.57 -14.95
C TYR A 24 6.52 1.24 -14.70
N ILE A 25 7.30 0.65 -13.79
CA ILE A 25 8.71 0.99 -13.60
C ILE A 25 9.57 0.00 -14.38
N LYS A 26 10.82 0.40 -14.68
CA LYS A 26 11.76 -0.51 -15.31
C LYS A 26 12.10 -1.64 -14.34
N THR A 27 11.77 -2.87 -14.73
CA THR A 27 12.09 -4.09 -13.99
C THR A 27 12.93 -5.04 -14.83
N GLU A 28 13.57 -5.98 -14.13
CA GLU A 28 14.29 -7.12 -14.70
C GLU A 28 13.37 -7.95 -15.62
N SER A 29 13.97 -8.60 -16.61
CA SER A 29 13.25 -9.34 -17.66
C SER A 29 12.40 -10.47 -17.10
N GLU A 30 12.92 -11.22 -16.12
CA GLU A 30 12.24 -12.36 -15.51
C GLU A 30 10.94 -11.93 -14.81
N LEU A 31 11.02 -10.92 -13.94
CA LEU A 31 9.86 -10.34 -13.26
C LEU A 31 8.82 -9.80 -14.26
N ARG A 32 9.25 -9.26 -15.40
CA ARG A 32 8.34 -8.79 -16.45
C ARG A 32 7.57 -9.93 -17.11
N VAL A 33 8.26 -11.01 -17.47
CA VAL A 33 7.63 -12.20 -18.08
C VAL A 33 6.60 -12.78 -17.11
N GLU A 34 6.95 -12.84 -15.84
CA GLU A 34 6.03 -13.33 -14.82
C GLU A 34 4.81 -12.42 -14.63
N ILE A 35 5.00 -11.10 -14.56
CA ILE A 35 3.88 -10.15 -14.49
C ILE A 35 2.90 -10.37 -15.66
N VAL A 36 3.41 -10.55 -16.88
CA VAL A 36 2.57 -10.81 -18.05
C VAL A 36 1.82 -12.14 -17.91
N ARG A 37 2.51 -13.21 -17.48
CA ARG A 37 1.88 -14.52 -17.24
C ARG A 37 0.78 -14.44 -16.18
N SER A 38 1.06 -13.79 -15.05
CA SER A 38 0.13 -13.63 -13.94
C SER A 38 -1.07 -12.75 -14.33
N LEU A 39 -0.87 -11.68 -15.09
CA LEU A 39 -1.97 -10.88 -15.64
C LEU A 39 -2.85 -11.69 -16.60
N ASN A 40 -2.25 -12.51 -17.47
CA ASN A 40 -3.03 -13.37 -18.36
C ASN A 40 -3.90 -14.35 -17.58
N LEU A 41 -3.36 -15.01 -16.56
CA LEU A 41 -4.13 -15.88 -15.66
C LEU A 41 -5.23 -15.11 -14.92
N PHE A 42 -4.89 -13.93 -14.39
CA PHE A 42 -5.81 -13.05 -13.69
C PHE A 42 -7.01 -12.64 -14.56
N PHE A 43 -6.79 -12.39 -15.84
CA PHE A 43 -7.85 -12.04 -16.79
C PHE A 43 -8.61 -13.23 -17.39
N GLN A 44 -8.25 -14.48 -17.07
CA GLN A 44 -9.05 -15.66 -17.47
C GLN A 44 -10.40 -15.69 -16.76
N SER A 45 -10.57 -14.97 -15.64
CA SER A 45 -11.87 -14.81 -15.00
C SER A 45 -12.82 -14.02 -15.90
N SER A 46 -13.87 -14.71 -16.38
CA SER A 46 -14.90 -14.16 -17.26
C SER A 46 -16.10 -13.59 -16.51
N SER A 47 -16.24 -13.86 -15.21
CA SER A 47 -17.37 -13.42 -14.39
C SER A 47 -17.01 -12.23 -13.50
N ILE A 48 -17.86 -11.20 -13.55
CA ILE A 48 -17.79 -10.01 -12.68
C ILE A 48 -17.82 -10.39 -11.20
N GLY A 49 -18.57 -11.42 -10.83
CA GLY A 49 -18.70 -11.89 -9.44
C GLY A 49 -17.54 -12.76 -8.96
N ALA A 50 -16.62 -13.14 -9.84
CA ALA A 50 -15.47 -14.01 -9.55
C ALA A 50 -14.14 -13.32 -9.87
N PHE A 51 -14.13 -11.99 -10.02
CA PHE A 51 -12.91 -11.25 -10.27
C PHE A 51 -12.16 -11.07 -8.94
N PRO A 52 -10.92 -11.57 -8.81
CA PRO A 52 -10.24 -11.58 -7.52
C PRO A 52 -9.70 -10.19 -7.15
N ASP A 53 -10.01 -9.73 -5.93
CA ASP A 53 -9.48 -8.48 -5.38
C ASP A 53 -7.97 -8.56 -5.13
N THR A 54 -7.47 -9.76 -4.82
CA THR A 54 -6.05 -10.06 -4.64
C THR A 54 -5.65 -11.34 -5.36
N PHE A 55 -4.53 -11.33 -6.06
CA PHE A 55 -3.95 -12.52 -6.69
C PHE A 55 -2.43 -12.57 -6.45
N PRO A 56 -1.96 -13.39 -5.49
CA PRO A 56 -0.53 -13.56 -5.23
C PRO A 56 0.14 -14.40 -6.32
N PHE A 57 1.40 -14.09 -6.62
CA PHE A 57 2.30 -14.89 -7.45
C PHE A 57 3.69 -14.95 -6.79
N GLU A 58 4.67 -15.57 -7.45
CA GLU A 58 5.97 -15.90 -6.85
C GLU A 58 6.69 -14.66 -6.29
N HIS A 59 6.76 -13.60 -7.10
CA HIS A 59 7.52 -12.39 -6.77
C HIS A 59 6.65 -11.18 -6.39
N GLY A 60 5.32 -11.32 -6.35
CA GLY A 60 4.44 -10.18 -6.17
C GLY A 60 2.98 -10.51 -5.88
N ILE A 61 2.19 -9.46 -5.76
CA ILE A 61 0.75 -9.54 -5.53
C ILE A 61 0.07 -8.56 -6.48
N ILE A 62 -0.95 -9.04 -7.18
CA ILE A 62 -1.87 -8.21 -7.96
C ILE A 62 -3.01 -7.80 -7.02
N TYR A 63 -3.27 -6.51 -6.91
CA TYR A 63 -4.45 -5.96 -6.24
C TYR A 63 -5.36 -5.36 -7.29
N SER A 64 -6.66 -5.55 -7.13
CA SER A 64 -7.63 -4.95 -8.04
C SER A 64 -8.91 -4.50 -7.36
N ILE A 65 -9.55 -3.52 -7.98
CA ILE A 65 -10.92 -3.13 -7.67
C ILE A 65 -11.68 -3.04 -9.00
N TYR A 66 -12.84 -3.71 -9.05
CA TYR A 66 -13.76 -3.59 -10.17
C TYR A 66 -14.79 -2.48 -9.90
N ASN A 67 -14.72 -1.40 -10.68
CA ASN A 67 -15.75 -0.37 -10.68
C ASN A 67 -16.91 -0.81 -11.59
N LYS A 68 -18.00 -1.28 -10.96
CA LYS A 68 -19.22 -1.77 -11.62
C LYS A 68 -19.91 -0.69 -12.47
N ASN A 69 -19.88 0.57 -12.03
CA ASN A 69 -20.57 1.67 -12.71
C ASN A 69 -19.94 1.95 -14.08
N LEU A 70 -18.62 1.81 -14.16
CA LEU A 70 -17.84 2.15 -15.36
C LEU A 70 -17.41 0.91 -16.16
N THR A 71 -17.61 -0.29 -15.62
CA THR A 71 -17.08 -1.55 -16.14
C THR A 71 -15.55 -1.52 -16.34
N LEU A 72 -14.86 -0.89 -15.40
CA LEU A 72 -13.40 -0.75 -15.39
C LEU A 72 -12.77 -1.55 -14.24
N ILE A 73 -11.64 -2.19 -14.52
CA ILE A 73 -10.81 -2.84 -13.52
C ILE A 73 -9.60 -1.95 -13.27
N TYR A 74 -9.41 -1.55 -12.02
CA TYR A 74 -8.21 -0.86 -11.56
C TYR A 74 -7.27 -1.89 -10.98
N ILE A 75 -6.01 -1.90 -11.42
CA ILE A 75 -5.03 -2.91 -11.06
C ILE A 75 -3.75 -2.21 -10.61
N ILE A 76 -3.17 -2.69 -9.52
CA ILE A 76 -1.77 -2.43 -9.16
C ILE A 76 -1.05 -3.74 -8.84
N ILE A 77 0.25 -3.76 -9.07
CA ILE A 77 1.12 -4.89 -8.74
C ILE A 77 2.26 -4.37 -7.87
N THR A 78 2.49 -5.07 -6.75
CA THR A 78 3.55 -4.78 -5.79
C THR A 78 4.42 -6.04 -5.61
N LYS A 79 5.63 -5.88 -5.07
CA LYS A 79 6.41 -7.06 -4.67
C LYS A 79 5.86 -7.59 -3.35
N LYS A 80 5.95 -8.90 -3.17
CA LYS A 80 5.45 -9.58 -1.97
C LYS A 80 6.13 -9.02 -0.71
N GLY A 81 5.33 -8.66 0.29
CA GLY A 81 5.81 -8.13 1.57
C GLY A 81 6.30 -6.68 1.55
N GLU A 82 6.17 -5.94 0.44
CA GLU A 82 6.58 -4.52 0.39
C GLU A 82 5.48 -3.57 0.85
N ILE A 83 4.19 -3.94 0.71
CA ILE A 83 3.05 -3.06 1.00
C ILE A 83 1.96 -3.86 1.72
N PRO A 84 1.42 -3.36 2.86
CA PRO A 84 0.22 -3.93 3.48
C PRO A 84 -1.04 -3.74 2.62
N ASP A 85 -1.93 -4.73 2.58
CA ASP A 85 -3.14 -4.74 1.74
C ASP A 85 -4.00 -3.49 1.90
N LYS A 86 -4.18 -3.00 3.14
CA LYS A 86 -4.93 -1.77 3.43
C LYS A 86 -4.44 -0.57 2.62
N TYR A 87 -3.13 -0.40 2.46
CA TYR A 87 -2.56 0.71 1.69
C TYR A 87 -2.72 0.50 0.19
N ALA A 88 -2.63 -0.75 -0.29
CA ALA A 88 -2.87 -1.09 -1.69
C ALA A 88 -4.30 -0.76 -2.12
N PHE A 89 -5.30 -1.14 -1.31
CA PHE A 89 -6.70 -0.83 -1.59
C PHE A 89 -7.03 0.67 -1.42
N SER A 90 -6.50 1.33 -0.37
CA SER A 90 -6.67 2.79 -0.22
C SER A 90 -6.12 3.56 -1.43
N PHE A 91 -4.99 3.11 -1.98
CA PHE A 91 -4.41 3.68 -3.19
C PHE A 91 -5.33 3.49 -4.40
N LEU A 92 -5.90 2.29 -4.59
CA LEU A 92 -6.84 2.00 -5.67
C LEU A 92 -8.13 2.83 -5.55
N ASP A 93 -8.68 2.99 -4.34
CA ASP A 93 -9.86 3.83 -4.10
C ASP A 93 -9.57 5.31 -4.43
N GLU A 94 -8.41 5.83 -4.03
CA GLU A 94 -8.03 7.21 -4.39
C GLU A 94 -7.85 7.38 -5.90
N CYS A 95 -7.35 6.35 -6.60
CA CYS A 95 -7.29 6.32 -8.06
C CYS A 95 -8.70 6.37 -8.69
N ILE A 96 -9.64 5.55 -8.21
CA ILE A 96 -11.02 5.54 -8.70
C ILE A 96 -11.63 6.93 -8.52
N ASN A 97 -11.66 7.43 -7.28
CA ASN A 97 -12.31 8.68 -6.91
C ASN A 97 -11.78 9.89 -7.70
N LYS A 98 -10.46 9.95 -7.98
CA LYS A 98 -9.84 11.11 -8.65
C LYS A 98 -9.77 11.01 -10.17
N LEU A 99 -9.78 9.80 -10.72
CA LEU A 99 -9.66 9.59 -12.17
C LEU A 99 -11.00 9.34 -12.83
N GLU A 100 -12.01 8.90 -12.09
CA GLU A 100 -13.33 8.60 -12.62
C GLU A 100 -13.88 9.79 -13.43
N ASN A 101 -13.90 11.00 -12.87
CA ASN A 101 -14.42 12.16 -13.61
C ASN A 101 -13.58 12.63 -14.82
N LYS A 102 -12.42 12.01 -15.07
CA LYS A 102 -11.53 12.35 -16.20
C LYS A 102 -11.62 11.37 -17.36
N ILE A 103 -12.34 10.27 -17.20
CA ILE A 103 -12.53 9.27 -18.24
C ILE A 103 -13.78 9.64 -19.04
N ASP A 104 -13.67 9.61 -20.37
CA ASP A 104 -14.79 9.84 -21.28
C ASP A 104 -15.64 8.58 -21.36
N TYR A 105 -16.63 8.49 -20.47
CA TYR A 105 -17.52 7.33 -20.38
C TYR A 105 -18.40 7.15 -21.60
N LYS A 106 -18.79 8.25 -22.26
CA LYS A 106 -19.67 8.17 -23.43
C LYS A 106 -19.00 7.42 -24.58
N ASN A 107 -17.68 7.54 -24.69
CA ASN A 107 -16.88 6.89 -25.72
C ASN A 107 -15.99 5.76 -25.19
N LEU A 108 -16.25 5.24 -23.98
CA LEU A 108 -15.35 4.28 -23.31
C LEU A 108 -14.99 3.08 -24.19
N HIS A 109 -15.96 2.54 -24.93
CA HIS A 109 -15.78 1.39 -25.83
C HIS A 109 -14.88 1.67 -27.04
N ASN A 110 -14.75 2.94 -27.44
CA ASN A 110 -13.97 3.38 -28.60
C ASN A 110 -12.61 3.95 -28.22
N LEU A 111 -12.33 4.09 -26.91
CA LEU A 111 -11.04 4.61 -26.47
C LEU A 111 -9.89 3.70 -26.94
N PRO A 112 -8.83 4.27 -27.53
CA PRO A 112 -7.67 3.50 -27.91
C PRO A 112 -6.94 2.98 -26.68
N LYS A 113 -6.15 1.93 -26.88
CA LYS A 113 -5.24 1.42 -25.86
C LYS A 113 -4.37 2.56 -25.34
N ASN A 114 -4.25 2.66 -24.01
CA ASN A 114 -3.37 3.61 -23.33
C ASN A 114 -3.69 5.10 -23.59
N ASN A 115 -4.92 5.44 -23.99
CA ASN A 115 -5.39 6.81 -24.26
C ASN A 115 -5.01 7.80 -23.14
N TYR A 116 -5.03 7.38 -21.88
CA TYR A 116 -4.78 8.26 -20.73
C TYR A 116 -3.34 8.21 -20.20
N SER A 117 -2.39 7.60 -20.91
CA SER A 117 -1.01 7.42 -20.42
C SER A 117 -0.34 8.73 -20.02
N ARG A 118 -0.52 9.81 -20.80
CA ARG A 118 0.05 11.12 -20.46
C ARG A 118 -0.66 11.74 -19.25
N THR A 119 -1.99 11.74 -19.28
CA THR A 119 -2.83 12.40 -18.28
C THR A 119 -2.71 11.77 -16.89
N PHE A 120 -2.69 10.44 -16.81
CA PHE A 120 -2.74 9.73 -15.53
C PHE A 120 -1.36 9.38 -14.97
N LYS A 121 -0.29 9.36 -15.79
CA LYS A 121 1.06 9.03 -15.31
C LYS A 121 1.55 10.00 -14.23
N SER A 122 1.37 11.31 -14.43
CA SER A 122 1.76 12.32 -13.43
C SER A 122 0.97 12.14 -12.12
N PHE A 123 -0.33 11.85 -12.24
CA PHE A 123 -1.18 11.55 -11.09
C PHE A 123 -0.66 10.36 -10.27
N TYR A 124 -0.41 9.22 -10.92
CA TYR A 124 0.10 8.02 -10.24
C TYR A 124 1.46 8.28 -9.58
N GLN A 125 2.37 9.00 -10.24
CA GLN A 125 3.67 9.36 -9.67
C GLN A 125 3.53 10.22 -8.41
N ASN A 126 2.64 11.21 -8.43
CA ASN A 126 2.40 12.07 -7.27
C ASN A 126 1.70 11.33 -6.13
N LEU A 127 0.76 10.43 -6.47
CA LEU A 127 0.06 9.61 -5.48
C LEU A 127 1.02 8.63 -4.80
N ILE A 128 1.90 7.98 -5.55
CA ILE A 128 2.96 7.12 -5.01
C ILE A 128 3.86 7.91 -4.05
N LYS A 129 4.24 9.15 -4.41
CA LYS A 129 5.04 10.03 -3.52
C LYS A 129 4.28 10.38 -2.23
N LYS A 130 2.98 10.69 -2.32
CA LYS A 130 2.13 10.97 -1.16
C LYS A 130 2.10 9.78 -0.20
N TYR A 131 1.83 8.57 -0.70
CA TYR A 131 1.79 7.36 0.12
C TYR A 131 3.16 7.03 0.73
N ASN A 132 4.25 7.25 -0.01
CA ASN A 132 5.60 7.16 0.54
C ASN A 132 5.84 8.13 1.69
N ALA A 133 5.41 9.38 1.55
CA ALA A 133 5.56 10.39 2.60
C ALA A 133 4.71 10.07 3.84
N GLU A 134 3.45 9.65 3.66
CA GLU A 134 2.56 9.26 4.76
C GLU A 134 3.09 8.03 5.51
N TYR A 135 3.57 7.03 4.78
CA TYR A 135 4.19 5.83 5.35
C TYR A 135 5.41 6.22 6.19
N MET A 136 6.37 6.94 5.62
CA MET A 136 7.58 7.38 6.33
C MET A 136 7.27 8.28 7.54
N ASN A 137 6.32 9.21 7.42
CA ASN A 137 5.93 10.11 8.51
C ASN A 137 5.31 9.37 9.70
N ASN A 138 4.53 8.31 9.45
CA ASN A 138 3.95 7.49 10.53
C ASN A 138 5.04 6.70 11.26
N PHE A 139 6.04 6.19 10.54
CA PHE A 139 7.21 5.54 11.16
C PHE A 139 8.04 6.51 11.98
N GLU A 140 8.37 7.70 11.45
CA GLU A 140 9.10 8.70 12.25
C GLU A 140 8.36 9.09 13.53
N ARG A 141 7.02 9.18 13.48
CA ARG A 141 6.20 9.47 14.65
C ARG A 141 6.24 8.31 15.66
N LEU A 142 6.18 7.07 15.19
CA LEU A 142 6.34 5.87 16.02
C LEU A 142 7.73 5.82 16.67
N ASP A 143 8.80 6.03 15.91
CA ASP A 143 10.16 6.06 16.43
C ASP A 143 10.34 7.17 17.47
N LYS A 144 9.80 8.38 17.22
CA LYS A 144 9.80 9.47 18.20
C LYS A 144 9.04 9.12 19.48
N LYS A 145 7.91 8.39 19.38
CA LYS A 145 7.19 7.88 20.55
C LYS A 145 8.04 6.85 21.32
N ILE A 146 8.64 5.89 20.63
CA ILE A 146 9.51 4.85 21.21
C ILE A 146 10.71 5.50 21.91
N VAL A 147 11.41 6.41 21.25
CA VAL A 147 12.55 7.15 21.82
C VAL A 147 12.14 7.94 23.07
N ARG A 148 10.97 8.59 23.07
CA ARG A 148 10.44 9.27 24.27
C ARG A 148 10.20 8.28 25.41
N ILE A 149 9.55 7.16 25.12
CA ILE A 149 9.30 6.11 26.11
C ILE A 149 10.63 5.61 26.70
N LEU A 150 11.60 5.25 25.86
CA LEU A 150 12.93 4.80 26.29
C LEU A 150 13.68 5.86 27.11
N SER A 151 13.58 7.14 26.74
CA SER A 151 14.18 8.24 27.50
C SER A 151 13.54 8.39 28.90
N THR A 152 12.21 8.27 28.98
CA THR A 152 11.49 8.27 30.26
C THR A 152 11.86 7.08 31.13
N ILE A 153 12.02 5.89 30.55
CA ILE A 153 12.54 4.70 31.24
C ILE A 153 13.92 4.99 31.82
N HIS A 154 14.85 5.45 30.98
CA HIS A 154 16.24 5.72 31.37
C HIS A 154 16.31 6.70 32.55
N LYS A 155 15.61 7.83 32.46
CA LYS A 155 15.53 8.81 33.57
C LYS A 155 14.91 8.23 34.83
N GLY A 156 13.89 7.39 34.69
CA GLY A 156 13.24 6.70 35.80
C GLY A 156 14.16 5.72 36.52
N ILE A 157 14.97 4.98 35.76
CA ILE A 157 16.01 4.09 36.29
C ILE A 157 17.11 4.90 36.98
N GLU A 158 17.66 5.93 36.32
CA GLU A 158 18.71 6.80 36.88
C GLU A 158 18.30 7.45 38.21
N THR A 159 17.07 7.98 38.30
CA THR A 159 16.57 8.61 39.54
C THR A 159 16.36 7.58 40.65
N SER A 160 15.95 6.37 40.32
CA SER A 160 15.76 5.30 41.32
C SER A 160 17.09 4.74 41.83
N LEU A 161 18.10 4.60 40.95
CA LEU A 161 19.45 4.17 41.32
C LEU A 161 20.18 5.21 42.18
N LYS A 162 20.00 6.51 41.91
CA LYS A 162 20.61 7.59 42.71
C LYS A 162 20.04 7.68 44.13
N ASN A 163 18.79 7.30 44.35
CA ASN A 163 18.11 7.49 45.62
C ASN A 163 18.15 6.29 46.56
N LYS A 164 18.76 5.14 46.17
CA LYS A 164 18.92 3.89 46.94
C LYS A 164 17.68 3.30 47.65
N ASP A 165 16.52 3.96 47.58
CA ASP A 165 15.29 3.55 48.23
C ASP A 165 14.17 3.28 47.21
N ASN A 166 13.63 2.07 47.34
CA ASN A 166 12.43 1.49 46.72
C ASN A 166 12.60 0.82 45.36
N LEU A 167 13.17 -0.39 45.39
CA LEU A 167 13.05 -1.41 44.34
C LEU A 167 11.59 -1.60 43.87
N SER A 168 10.63 -1.53 44.80
CA SER A 168 9.19 -1.65 44.54
C SER A 168 8.61 -0.53 43.66
N LYS A 169 9.12 0.70 43.77
CA LYS A 169 8.73 1.82 42.89
C LYS A 169 9.28 1.64 41.48
N LEU A 170 10.46 1.03 41.35
CA LEU A 170 11.04 0.72 40.06
C LEU A 170 10.27 -0.41 39.36
N GLU A 171 9.90 -1.46 40.09
CA GLU A 171 9.10 -2.58 39.59
C GLU A 171 7.70 -2.15 39.13
N SER A 172 7.01 -1.31 39.91
CA SER A 172 5.73 -0.69 39.54
C SER A 172 5.84 0.11 38.23
N ARG A 173 6.90 0.92 38.09
CA ARG A 173 7.13 1.72 36.87
C ARG A 173 7.45 0.83 35.66
N LEU A 174 8.28 -0.19 35.83
CA LEU A 174 8.59 -1.16 34.77
C LEU A 174 7.34 -1.93 34.31
N ASN A 175 6.45 -2.30 35.23
CA ASN A 175 5.19 -2.97 34.89
C ASN A 175 4.22 -2.07 34.12
N SER A 176 4.04 -0.81 34.52
CA SER A 176 3.26 0.16 33.75
C SER A 176 3.83 0.38 32.35
N LEU A 177 5.16 0.36 32.24
CA LEU A 177 5.88 0.47 30.97
C LEU A 177 5.74 -0.77 30.08
N ALA A 178 5.76 -1.98 30.65
CA ALA A 178 5.50 -3.22 29.91
C ALA A 178 4.08 -3.23 29.31
N ILE A 179 3.11 -2.66 30.02
CA ILE A 179 1.73 -2.50 29.53
C ILE A 179 1.68 -1.51 28.37
N ASN A 180 2.32 -0.33 28.51
CA ASN A 180 2.36 0.67 27.44
C ASN A 180 3.12 0.17 26.20
N ALA A 181 4.21 -0.58 26.38
CA ALA A 181 4.94 -1.22 25.29
C ALA A 181 4.09 -2.28 24.58
N LYS A 182 3.31 -3.08 25.32
CA LYS A 182 2.32 -4.00 24.75
C LYS A 182 1.29 -3.28 23.88
N ILE A 183 0.74 -2.16 24.36
CA ILE A 183 -0.23 -1.36 23.60
C ILE A 183 0.37 -0.87 22.27
N VAL A 184 1.62 -0.37 22.29
CA VAL A 184 2.30 0.06 21.06
C VAL A 184 2.60 -1.11 20.12
N SER A 185 2.94 -2.30 20.64
CA SER A 185 3.14 -3.49 19.82
C SER A 185 1.86 -4.01 19.14
N PHE A 186 0.69 -3.77 19.75
CA PHE A 186 -0.60 -4.10 19.15
C PHE A 186 -1.03 -3.11 18.06
N GLU A 187 -0.62 -1.83 18.13
CA GLU A 187 -0.84 -0.85 17.04
C GLU A 187 0.07 -1.11 15.81
N LEU A 188 1.07 -1.99 15.94
CA LEU A 188 2.03 -2.35 14.88
C LEU A 188 1.66 -3.62 14.09
N LEU A 189 0.63 -4.37 14.52
CA LEU A 189 0.06 -5.55 13.85
C LEU A 189 -1.19 -5.18 13.03
#